data_AF-A0A6N2E9E7-F1
#
_entry.id   AF-A0A6N2E9E7-F1
#
_cell.length_a   1.000
_cell.length_b   1.000
_cell.length_c   1.000
_cell.angle_alpha   90.00
_cell.angle_beta   90.00
_cell.angle_gamma   90.00
#
_symmetry.space_group_name_H-M   'P 1'
#
loop_
_entity.id
_entity.type
_entity.pdbx_description
1 polymer ?
#
loop_
_entity_poly.entity_id
_entity_poly.type
_entity_poly.pdbx_seq_one_letter_code
_entity_poly.pdbx_strand_id
1 'polypeptide(L)'
;MNAEQLNQLSIENLRRLADRYDVDYAEDSESYELAEMVLEAVDEARAERERNNNHAISVQEKKYEIGRDNGFAPTEEITDSDGESFSIEQLYAETRLVLLLRDPAWAYAYWEISPADLERLTAQPGFEGLFLRVYELQTGIASSREAVGSFEIPVQIDDASWYINLPNQGTYYRISLIAVVNGVVETLTQSDTVVVPLGARAIEEGADPTSDTVLSQSGLLTMQVDTYEGRVPQRILSLIDE
;
A
#
# COMPACT_ATOMS: atom_id res chain seq x y z
N MET A 1 1.93 -1.33 18.91
CA MET A 1 1.08 -1.39 20.13
C MET A 1 2.03 -1.52 21.32
N ASN A 2 1.81 -0.83 22.44
CA ASN A 2 2.69 -0.95 23.60
C ASN A 2 2.13 -1.95 24.61
N ALA A 3 2.99 -2.78 25.23
CA ALA A 3 2.61 -3.77 26.23
C ALA A 3 1.83 -3.18 27.43
N GLU A 4 2.10 -1.92 27.78
CA GLU A 4 1.37 -1.20 28.83
C GLU A 4 -0.11 -0.93 28.48
N GLN A 5 -0.43 -0.76 27.20
CA GLN A 5 -1.81 -0.51 26.74
C GLN A 5 -2.64 -1.80 26.74
N LEU A 6 -2.04 -2.95 26.40
CA LEU A 6 -2.70 -4.26 26.45
C LEU A 6 -2.99 -4.72 27.88
N ASN A 7 -2.10 -4.40 28.82
CA ASN A 7 -2.32 -4.69 30.24
C ASN A 7 -3.45 -3.87 30.89
N GLN A 8 -3.86 -2.75 30.28
CA GLN A 8 -4.98 -1.92 30.76
C GLN A 8 -6.34 -2.35 30.16
N LEU A 9 -6.34 -3.23 29.16
CA LEU A 9 -7.56 -3.73 28.53
C LEU A 9 -8.22 -4.82 29.38
N SER A 10 -9.55 -4.91 29.29
CA SER A 10 -10.30 -5.97 29.97
C SER A 10 -9.98 -7.34 29.38
N ILE A 11 -10.02 -8.39 30.22
CA ILE A 11 -9.70 -9.76 29.79
C ILE A 11 -10.62 -10.26 28.65
N GLU A 12 -11.84 -9.76 28.57
CA GLU A 12 -12.79 -10.08 27.50
C GLU A 12 -12.39 -9.46 26.15
N ASN A 13 -11.80 -8.25 26.16
CA ASN A 13 -11.24 -7.65 24.95
C ASN A 13 -9.95 -8.36 24.52
N LEU A 14 -9.12 -8.81 25.47
CA LEU A 14 -7.94 -9.60 25.17
C LEU A 14 -8.30 -10.95 24.53
N ARG A 15 -9.35 -11.64 25.02
CA ARG A 15 -9.85 -12.88 24.41
C ARG A 15 -10.37 -12.66 22.99
N ARG A 16 -11.14 -11.59 22.75
CA ARG A 16 -11.59 -11.23 21.39
C ARG A 16 -10.42 -10.96 20.44
N LEU A 17 -9.35 -10.36 20.95
CA LEU A 17 -8.12 -10.17 20.18
C LEU A 17 -7.42 -11.50 19.92
N ALA A 18 -7.27 -12.36 20.93
CA ALA A 18 -6.69 -13.69 20.78
C ALA A 18 -7.44 -14.53 19.73
N ASP A 19 -8.77 -14.55 19.78
CA ASP A 19 -9.61 -15.27 18.80
C ASP A 19 -9.44 -14.70 17.37
N ARG A 20 -9.20 -13.39 17.22
CA ARG A 20 -8.97 -12.75 15.92
C ARG A 20 -7.62 -13.15 15.31
N TYR A 21 -6.61 -13.33 16.16
CA TYR A 21 -5.25 -13.67 15.75
C TYR A 21 -4.96 -15.18 15.85
N ASP A 22 -5.99 -16.01 16.07
CA ASP A 22 -5.91 -17.48 16.18
C ASP A 22 -4.89 -17.94 17.25
N VAL A 23 -4.85 -17.22 18.38
CA VAL A 23 -3.94 -17.50 19.50
C VAL A 23 -4.60 -18.52 20.42
N ASP A 24 -3.99 -19.69 20.59
CA ASP A 24 -4.43 -20.69 21.57
C ASP A 24 -4.13 -20.23 23.00
N TYR A 25 -5.17 -20.06 23.82
CA TYR A 25 -5.05 -19.71 25.24
C TYR A 25 -5.84 -20.67 26.14
N ALA A 26 -5.43 -20.79 27.40
CA ALA A 26 -6.17 -21.55 28.40
C ALA A 26 -7.31 -20.69 28.98
N GLU A 27 -8.47 -21.29 29.28
CA GLU A 27 -9.64 -20.56 29.81
C GLU A 27 -9.36 -19.86 31.16
N ASP A 28 -8.31 -20.27 31.87
CA ASP A 28 -7.83 -19.72 33.14
C ASP A 28 -6.57 -18.85 33.01
N SER A 29 -6.10 -18.55 31.78
CA SER A 29 -4.95 -17.67 31.56
C SER A 29 -5.17 -16.29 32.20
N GLU A 30 -4.14 -15.82 32.92
CA GLU A 30 -4.15 -14.51 33.54
C GLU A 30 -4.10 -13.40 32.49
N SER A 31 -4.66 -12.22 32.79
CA SER A 31 -4.69 -11.08 31.86
C SER A 31 -3.31 -10.70 31.33
N TYR A 32 -2.26 -10.84 32.15
CA TYR A 32 -0.90 -10.50 31.78
C TYR A 32 -0.32 -11.51 30.77
N GLU A 33 -0.47 -12.81 31.03
CA GLU A 33 -0.02 -13.88 30.12
C GLU A 33 -0.76 -13.79 28.79
N LEU A 34 -2.08 -13.57 28.82
CA LEU A 34 -2.88 -13.39 27.61
C LEU A 34 -2.49 -12.13 26.83
N ALA A 35 -2.16 -11.03 27.52
CA ALA A 35 -1.69 -9.81 26.88
C ALA A 35 -0.32 -10.00 26.19
N GLU A 36 0.59 -10.78 26.79
CA GLU A 36 1.88 -11.09 26.21
C GLU A 36 1.74 -11.97 24.96
N MET A 37 0.93 -13.04 25.02
CA MET A 37 0.67 -13.91 23.87
C MET A 37 0.02 -13.16 22.71
N VAL A 38 -0.96 -12.30 23.00
CA VAL A 38 -1.60 -11.44 21.98
C VAL A 38 -0.61 -10.43 21.41
N LEU A 39 0.26 -9.84 22.24
CA LEU A 39 1.27 -8.90 21.77
C LEU A 39 2.26 -9.60 20.82
N GLU A 40 2.75 -10.78 21.19
CA GLU A 40 3.66 -11.56 20.35
C GLU A 40 3.01 -11.93 19.01
N ALA A 41 1.76 -12.42 19.02
CA ALA A 41 1.03 -12.74 17.79
C ALA A 41 0.78 -11.51 16.91
N VAL A 42 0.48 -10.35 17.51
CA VAL A 42 0.31 -9.07 16.79
C VAL A 42 1.64 -8.61 16.19
N ASP A 43 2.74 -8.70 16.94
CA ASP A 43 4.07 -8.31 16.48
C ASP A 43 4.61 -9.28 15.41
N GLU A 44 4.34 -10.57 15.51
CA GLU A 44 4.67 -11.56 14.48
C GLU A 44 3.85 -11.34 13.21
N ALA A 45 2.53 -11.14 13.32
CA ALA A 45 1.67 -10.80 12.18
C ALA A 45 2.10 -9.48 11.54
N ARG A 46 2.49 -8.48 12.34
CA ARG A 46 3.06 -7.22 11.85
C ARG A 46 4.40 -7.46 11.15
N ALA A 47 5.31 -8.24 11.72
CA ALA A 47 6.62 -8.51 11.14
C ALA A 47 6.51 -9.34 9.85
N GLU A 48 5.60 -10.30 9.78
CA GLU A 48 5.30 -11.04 8.56
C GLU A 48 4.71 -10.12 7.48
N ARG A 49 3.81 -9.20 7.86
CA ARG A 49 3.29 -8.16 6.95
C ARG A 49 4.37 -7.19 6.50
N GLU A 50 5.27 -6.74 7.37
CA GLU A 50 6.41 -5.89 7.00
C GLU A 50 7.41 -6.63 6.09
N ARG A 51 7.51 -7.97 6.19
CA ARG A 51 8.27 -8.79 5.25
C ARG A 51 7.56 -8.95 3.91
N ASN A 52 6.22 -9.06 3.92
CA ASN A 52 5.38 -9.20 2.73
C ASN A 52 5.15 -7.87 2.01
N ASN A 53 5.16 -6.75 2.75
CA ASN A 53 5.24 -5.42 2.19
C ASN A 53 6.66 -5.24 1.66
N ASN A 54 6.77 -4.97 0.36
CA ASN A 54 8.03 -5.03 -0.38
C ASN A 54 9.21 -4.44 0.42
N HIS A 55 10.24 -5.25 0.65
CA HIS A 55 11.49 -4.87 1.32
C HIS A 55 12.10 -3.55 0.81
N ALA A 56 11.82 -3.19 -0.45
CA ALA A 56 12.19 -1.92 -1.05
C ALA A 56 11.60 -0.68 -0.35
N ILE A 57 10.41 -0.79 0.23
CA ILE A 57 9.70 0.29 0.95
C ILE A 57 10.37 0.54 2.30
N SER A 58 10.54 -0.51 3.11
CA SER A 58 11.20 -0.40 4.42
C SER A 58 12.62 0.15 4.29
N VAL A 59 13.36 -0.22 3.24
CA VAL A 59 14.71 0.32 2.99
C VAL A 59 14.67 1.80 2.58
N GLN A 60 13.68 2.21 1.77
CA GLN A 60 13.56 3.61 1.35
C GLN A 60 13.03 4.53 2.45
N GLU A 61 12.01 4.10 3.21
CA GLU A 61 11.50 4.84 4.36
C GLU A 61 12.60 5.05 5.41
N LYS A 62 13.35 4.00 5.74
CA LYS A 62 14.50 4.09 6.67
C LYS A 62 15.58 5.06 6.21
N LYS A 63 15.75 5.28 4.90
CA LYS A 63 16.67 6.31 4.37
C LYS A 63 16.22 7.72 4.76
N TYR A 64 14.91 7.96 4.86
CA TYR A 64 14.33 9.24 5.25
C TYR A 64 14.07 9.33 6.77
N GLU A 65 14.07 8.22 7.50
CA GLU A 65 13.97 8.20 8.98
C GLU A 65 15.23 8.67 9.71
N ILE A 66 16.37 8.81 9.02
CA ILE A 66 17.65 9.25 9.62
C ILE A 66 17.55 10.65 10.29
N GLY A 67 16.44 11.38 10.13
CA GLY A 67 16.15 12.62 10.87
C GLY A 67 15.08 12.53 11.98
N ARG A 68 14.34 11.43 12.13
CA ARG A 68 13.21 11.35 13.09
C ARG A 68 13.63 11.08 14.54
N ASP A 69 14.72 10.36 14.76
CA ASP A 69 15.20 9.95 16.10
C ASP A 69 15.86 11.08 16.91
N ASN A 70 16.02 12.27 16.34
CA ASN A 70 16.62 13.40 17.04
C ASN A 70 15.59 14.26 17.80
N GLY A 71 14.44 13.69 18.17
CA GLY A 71 13.34 14.42 18.82
C GLY A 71 12.67 15.47 17.93
N PHE A 72 12.97 15.43 16.63
CA PHE A 72 12.44 16.32 15.62
C PHE A 72 11.44 15.53 14.77
N ALA A 73 10.27 15.24 15.34
CA ALA A 73 9.09 15.15 14.51
C ALA A 73 8.95 16.53 13.84
N PRO A 74 8.84 16.66 12.50
CA PRO A 74 8.53 17.95 11.91
C PRO A 74 7.04 18.19 12.14
N THR A 75 6.67 18.47 13.39
CA THR A 75 5.77 19.59 13.60
C THR A 75 6.66 20.79 13.28
N GLU A 76 6.73 21.19 12.00
CA GLU A 76 7.25 22.50 11.68
C GLU A 76 6.31 23.49 12.37
N GLU A 77 6.61 23.87 13.61
CA GLU A 77 6.04 25.04 14.25
C GLU A 77 6.59 26.24 13.47
N ILE A 78 5.92 26.55 12.37
CA ILE A 78 6.17 27.78 11.63
C ILE A 78 5.73 28.89 12.59
N THR A 79 6.70 29.56 13.19
CA THR A 79 6.47 30.70 14.07
C THR A 79 6.47 31.95 13.21
N ASP A 80 5.32 32.56 13.04
CA ASP A 80 5.24 33.87 12.38
C ASP A 80 5.88 34.96 13.28
N SER A 81 6.13 36.15 12.72
CA SER A 81 6.75 37.27 13.44
C SER A 81 5.99 37.71 14.70
N ASP A 82 4.73 37.28 14.84
CA ASP A 82 3.84 37.58 15.95
C ASP A 82 3.80 36.46 17.03
N GLY A 83 4.59 35.40 16.88
CA GLY A 83 4.75 34.36 17.90
C GLY A 83 3.62 33.31 17.95
N GLU A 84 2.75 33.27 16.94
CA GLU A 84 1.79 32.17 16.77
C GLU A 84 2.51 30.97 16.12
N SER A 85 2.46 29.83 16.82
CA SER A 85 2.98 28.55 16.35
C SER A 85 1.91 27.87 15.49
N PHE A 86 2.13 27.75 14.19
CA PHE A 86 1.29 26.92 13.33
C PHE A 86 1.87 25.51 13.27
N SER A 87 1.16 24.53 13.82
CA SER A 87 1.47 23.11 13.62
C SER A 87 0.76 22.63 12.36
N ILE A 88 1.51 22.15 11.37
CA ILE A 88 0.92 21.41 10.24
C ILE A 88 0.25 20.15 10.82
N GLU A 89 -1.07 20.07 10.69
CA GLU A 89 -1.82 18.87 11.07
C GLU A 89 -1.29 17.69 10.24
N GLN A 90 -0.93 16.60 10.92
CA GLN A 90 -0.34 15.42 10.28
C GLN A 90 -1.32 14.70 9.34
N LEU A 91 -2.61 14.98 9.48
CA LEU A 91 -3.69 14.40 8.71
C LEU A 91 -4.59 15.51 8.21
N TYR A 92 -4.82 15.56 6.91
CA TYR A 92 -5.88 16.32 6.30
C TYR A 92 -7.22 15.67 6.68
N ALA A 93 -8.19 16.47 7.15
CA ALA A 93 -9.51 15.97 7.56
C ALA A 93 -10.39 15.44 6.40
N GLU A 94 -9.80 14.97 5.31
CA GLU A 94 -10.46 14.51 4.09
C GLU A 94 -9.95 13.12 3.68
N THR A 95 -10.88 12.24 3.30
CA THR A 95 -10.56 10.90 2.83
C THR A 95 -10.05 10.93 1.38
N ARG A 96 -8.77 10.64 1.17
CA ARG A 96 -8.10 10.76 -0.13
C ARG A 96 -7.45 9.44 -0.55
N LEU A 97 -7.42 9.17 -1.85
CA LEU A 97 -6.74 8.02 -2.43
C LEU A 97 -6.02 8.45 -3.71
N VAL A 98 -4.73 8.17 -3.78
CA VAL A 98 -3.86 8.54 -4.89
C VAL A 98 -3.11 7.31 -5.37
N LEU A 99 -3.08 7.11 -6.69
CA LEU A 99 -2.29 6.08 -7.34
C LEU A 99 -1.26 6.77 -8.25
N LEU A 100 0.01 6.42 -8.09
CA LEU A 100 1.13 6.95 -8.85
C LEU A 100 1.89 5.81 -9.48
N LEU A 101 2.00 5.79 -10.81
CA LEU A 101 2.85 4.82 -11.47
C LEU A 101 4.32 5.07 -11.12
N ARG A 102 5.03 4.03 -10.66
CA ARG A 102 6.48 4.09 -10.46
C ARG A 102 7.21 3.48 -11.65
N ASP A 103 6.79 2.29 -12.05
CA ASP A 103 7.32 1.57 -13.20
C ASP A 103 6.18 0.75 -13.85
N PRO A 104 6.39 0.16 -15.04
CA PRO A 104 5.35 -0.60 -15.73
C PRO A 104 4.77 -1.79 -14.96
N ALA A 105 5.41 -2.23 -13.87
CA ALA A 105 4.99 -3.36 -13.05
C ALA A 105 4.54 -2.94 -11.63
N TRP A 106 4.85 -1.72 -11.20
CA TRP A 106 4.60 -1.23 -9.85
C TRP A 106 4.02 0.17 -9.83
N ALA A 107 2.98 0.34 -9.03
CA ALA A 107 2.45 1.64 -8.67
C ALA A 107 2.53 1.86 -7.16
N TYR A 108 2.80 3.10 -6.78
CA TYR A 108 2.69 3.57 -5.41
C TYR A 108 1.26 4.05 -5.16
N ALA A 109 0.62 3.50 -4.15
CA ALA A 109 -0.68 3.93 -3.68
C ALA A 109 -0.52 4.57 -2.31
N TYR A 110 -1.14 5.74 -2.12
CA TYR A 110 -1.23 6.41 -0.83
C TYR A 110 -2.67 6.79 -0.57
N TRP A 111 -3.12 6.61 0.66
CA TRP A 111 -4.45 6.98 1.09
C TRP A 111 -4.44 7.56 2.49
N GLU A 112 -5.48 8.33 2.72
CA GLU A 112 -5.77 8.94 4.00
C GLU A 112 -7.27 8.79 4.26
N ILE A 113 -7.63 8.52 5.50
CA ILE A 113 -9.02 8.36 5.91
C ILE A 113 -9.30 9.44 6.96
N SER A 114 -10.36 10.21 6.74
CA SER A 114 -10.74 11.24 7.70
C SER A 114 -11.02 10.58 9.06
N PRO A 115 -10.61 11.19 10.20
CA PRO A 115 -10.90 10.64 11.52
C PRO A 115 -12.40 10.41 11.76
N ALA A 116 -13.25 11.27 11.18
CA ALA A 116 -14.70 11.15 11.24
C ALA A 116 -15.23 9.92 10.49
N ASP A 117 -14.71 9.63 9.29
CA ASP A 117 -15.07 8.41 8.56
C ASP A 117 -14.59 7.16 9.27
N LEU A 118 -13.39 7.20 9.84
CA LEU A 118 -12.83 6.09 10.57
C LEU A 118 -13.64 5.79 11.84
N GLU A 119 -14.01 6.81 12.61
CA GLU A 119 -14.87 6.67 13.79
C GLU A 119 -16.26 6.14 13.38
N ARG A 120 -16.85 6.66 12.31
CA ARG A 120 -18.13 6.18 11.77
C ARG A 120 -18.08 4.71 11.37
N LEU A 121 -17.01 4.25 10.74
CA LEU A 121 -16.86 2.85 10.34
C LEU A 121 -16.60 1.92 11.54
N THR A 122 -15.68 2.31 12.41
CA THR A 122 -15.30 1.48 13.58
C THR A 122 -16.39 1.42 14.65
N ALA A 123 -17.25 2.42 14.74
CA ALA A 123 -18.40 2.41 15.64
C ALA A 123 -19.55 1.52 15.14
N GLN A 124 -19.59 1.15 13.85
CA GLN A 124 -20.65 0.31 13.30
C GLN A 124 -20.45 -1.16 13.71
N PRO A 125 -21.46 -1.81 14.33
CA PRO A 125 -21.37 -3.23 14.63
C PRO A 125 -21.30 -4.02 13.33
N GLY A 126 -20.27 -4.85 13.19
CA GLY A 126 -20.02 -5.68 12.00
C GLY A 126 -19.06 -5.10 10.98
N PHE A 127 -18.27 -4.08 11.33
CA PHE A 127 -17.11 -3.69 10.54
C PHE A 127 -16.09 -4.83 10.48
N GLU A 128 -15.81 -5.32 9.27
CA GLU A 128 -14.91 -6.45 9.01
C GLU A 128 -13.49 -5.96 8.67
N GLY A 129 -13.37 -4.83 7.97
CA GLY A 129 -12.08 -4.24 7.62
C GLY A 129 -12.13 -3.31 6.42
N LEU A 130 -10.94 -2.82 6.06
CA LEU A 130 -10.69 -1.99 4.89
C LEU A 130 -9.97 -2.80 3.82
N PHE A 131 -10.26 -2.50 2.56
CA PHE A 131 -9.61 -3.15 1.43
C PHE A 131 -9.33 -2.12 0.33
N LEU A 132 -8.22 -2.29 -0.35
CA LEU A 132 -7.94 -1.62 -1.61
C LEU A 132 -8.36 -2.54 -2.75
N ARG A 133 -9.39 -2.14 -3.48
CA ARG A 133 -9.81 -2.84 -4.68
C ARG A 133 -9.15 -2.20 -5.89
N VAL A 134 -8.33 -2.98 -6.58
CA VAL A 134 -7.61 -2.58 -7.79
C VAL A 134 -8.42 -3.03 -9.00
N TYR A 135 -8.71 -2.11 -9.91
CA TYR A 135 -9.41 -2.35 -11.16
C TYR A 135 -8.46 -2.16 -12.33
N GLU A 136 -8.40 -3.16 -13.20
CA GLU A 136 -7.83 -3.06 -14.54
C GLU A 136 -8.93 -2.66 -15.51
N LEU A 137 -8.72 -1.58 -16.27
CA LEU A 137 -9.69 -1.02 -17.21
C LEU A 137 -9.16 -1.12 -18.64
N GLN A 138 -10.03 -1.52 -19.57
CA GLN A 138 -9.65 -1.66 -20.98
C GLN A 138 -9.41 -0.31 -21.66
N THR A 139 -10.08 0.74 -21.19
CA THR A 139 -9.92 2.10 -21.70
C THR A 139 -9.70 3.07 -20.54
N GLY A 140 -9.20 4.27 -20.85
CA GLY A 140 -9.03 5.34 -19.86
C GLY A 140 -10.36 5.94 -19.34
N ILE A 141 -11.51 5.36 -19.70
CA ILE A 141 -12.81 5.82 -19.22
C ILE A 141 -13.05 5.22 -17.83
N ALA A 142 -13.30 6.10 -16.86
CA ALA A 142 -13.46 5.80 -15.44
C ALA A 142 -14.77 5.06 -15.07
N SER A 143 -15.24 4.13 -15.91
CA SER A 143 -16.45 3.34 -15.66
C SER A 143 -16.08 1.93 -15.18
N SER A 144 -16.64 1.50 -14.05
CA SER A 144 -16.47 0.13 -13.53
C SER A 144 -17.01 -0.96 -14.47
N ARG A 145 -17.85 -0.59 -15.45
CA ARG A 145 -18.35 -1.51 -16.47
C ARG A 145 -17.31 -1.93 -17.51
N GLU A 146 -16.19 -1.22 -17.59
CA GLU A 146 -15.09 -1.51 -18.52
C GLU A 146 -13.91 -2.18 -17.83
N ALA A 147 -14.11 -2.64 -16.59
CA ALA A 147 -13.08 -3.38 -15.86
C ALA A 147 -12.89 -4.77 -16.49
N VAL A 148 -11.66 -5.04 -16.93
CA VAL A 148 -11.21 -6.33 -17.47
C VAL A 148 -11.00 -7.32 -16.32
N GLY A 149 -10.51 -6.81 -15.19
CA GLY A 149 -10.24 -7.59 -14.00
C GLY A 149 -10.23 -6.70 -12.76
N SER A 150 -10.37 -7.34 -11.60
CA SER A 150 -10.18 -6.67 -10.32
C SER A 150 -9.67 -7.64 -9.27
N PHE A 151 -8.88 -7.13 -8.34
CA PHE A 151 -8.44 -7.86 -7.15
C PHE A 151 -8.46 -6.95 -5.94
N GLU A 152 -8.47 -7.55 -4.75
CA GLU A 152 -8.58 -6.86 -3.48
C GLU A 152 -7.35 -7.13 -2.63
N ILE A 153 -6.90 -6.10 -1.93
CA ILE A 153 -5.79 -6.19 -0.98
C ILE A 153 -6.29 -5.69 0.38
N PRO A 154 -6.34 -6.54 1.42
CA PRO A 154 -6.83 -6.15 2.74
C PRO A 154 -5.86 -5.18 3.42
N VAL A 155 -6.29 -3.98 3.78
CA VAL A 155 -5.46 -2.96 4.45
C VAL A 155 -5.85 -2.80 5.91
N GLN A 156 -4.88 -2.46 6.76
CA GLN A 156 -5.14 -2.09 8.14
C GLN A 156 -5.49 -0.60 8.27
N ILE A 157 -5.96 -0.21 9.44
CA ILE A 157 -6.35 1.17 9.75
C ILE A 157 -5.12 2.09 9.87
N ASP A 158 -3.99 1.54 10.30
CA ASP A 158 -2.71 2.21 10.47
C ASP A 158 -1.88 2.27 9.17
N ASP A 159 -2.28 1.55 8.13
CA ASP A 159 -1.65 1.63 6.82
C ASP A 159 -2.06 2.93 6.09
N ALA A 160 -1.08 3.64 5.54
CA ALA A 160 -1.30 4.86 4.76
C ALA A 160 -0.80 4.76 3.31
N SER A 161 0.11 3.83 3.00
CA SER A 161 0.68 3.72 1.65
C SER A 161 1.31 2.38 1.36
N TRP A 162 1.13 1.87 0.16
CA TRP A 162 1.71 0.60 -0.32
C TRP A 162 2.23 0.71 -1.75
N TYR A 163 3.10 -0.23 -2.14
CA TYR A 163 3.41 -0.48 -3.54
C TYR A 163 2.61 -1.68 -4.03
N ILE A 164 1.83 -1.46 -5.08
CA ILE A 164 0.93 -2.44 -5.67
C ILE A 164 1.57 -2.94 -6.98
N ASN A 165 1.65 -4.26 -7.12
CA ASN A 165 2.04 -4.88 -8.38
C ASN A 165 0.88 -4.78 -9.38
N LEU A 166 1.17 -4.28 -10.58
CA LEU A 166 0.23 -4.18 -11.68
C LEU A 166 0.54 -5.32 -12.67
N PRO A 167 -0.34 -6.34 -12.78
CA PRO A 167 -0.01 -7.56 -13.51
C PRO A 167 0.07 -7.36 -15.04
N ASN A 168 -0.71 -6.43 -15.59
CA ASN A 168 -0.82 -6.22 -17.03
C ASN A 168 -0.30 -4.82 -17.41
N GLN A 169 0.34 -4.74 -18.58
CA GLN A 169 0.89 -3.49 -19.11
C GLN A 169 0.11 -3.02 -20.33
N GLY A 170 0.29 -1.74 -20.72
CA GLY A 170 -0.45 -1.14 -21.83
C GLY A 170 -1.94 -0.99 -21.53
N THR A 171 -2.32 -0.99 -20.26
CA THR A 171 -3.70 -0.95 -19.76
C THR A 171 -3.85 0.19 -18.75
N TYR A 172 -5.08 0.42 -18.31
CA TYR A 172 -5.39 1.47 -17.35
C TYR A 172 -5.72 0.85 -16.00
N TYR A 173 -5.26 1.49 -14.92
CA TYR A 173 -5.58 1.06 -13.56
C TYR A 173 -6.23 2.17 -12.77
N ARG A 174 -7.16 1.76 -11.89
CA ARG A 174 -7.76 2.60 -10.88
C ARG A 174 -7.90 1.81 -9.60
N ILE A 175 -7.74 2.46 -8.46
CA ILE A 175 -7.97 1.83 -7.16
C ILE A 175 -9.15 2.50 -6.45
N SER A 176 -9.85 1.72 -5.63
CA SER A 176 -10.91 2.20 -4.74
C SER A 176 -10.65 1.70 -3.33
N LEU A 177 -10.78 2.59 -2.36
CA LEU A 177 -10.75 2.24 -0.95
C LEU A 177 -12.16 1.86 -0.54
N ILE A 178 -12.32 0.63 -0.06
CA ILE A 178 -13.61 0.08 0.35
C ILE A 178 -13.57 -0.36 1.81
N ALA A 179 -14.69 -0.22 2.50
CA ALA A 179 -14.93 -0.78 3.82
C ALA A 179 -15.99 -1.88 3.71
N VAL A 180 -15.82 -2.97 4.45
CA VAL A 180 -16.82 -4.04 4.51
C VAL A 180 -17.49 -3.99 5.88
N VAL A 181 -18.81 -3.81 5.88
CA VAL A 181 -19.64 -3.73 7.10
C VAL A 181 -20.82 -4.69 6.94
N ASN A 182 -20.90 -5.73 7.77
CA ASN A 182 -21.93 -6.77 7.71
C ASN A 182 -22.06 -7.41 6.32
N GLY A 183 -20.93 -7.70 5.66
CA GLY A 183 -20.88 -8.19 4.28
C GLY A 183 -21.30 -7.19 3.19
N VAL A 184 -21.65 -5.95 3.55
CA VAL A 184 -21.94 -4.88 2.59
C VAL A 184 -20.66 -4.09 2.31
N VAL A 185 -20.34 -3.96 1.02
CA VAL A 185 -19.18 -3.20 0.57
C VAL A 185 -19.56 -1.73 0.40
N GLU A 186 -18.98 -0.87 1.21
CA GLU A 186 -19.07 0.59 1.12
C GLU A 186 -17.80 1.12 0.43
N THR A 187 -17.95 1.96 -0.60
CA THR A 187 -16.78 2.64 -1.22
C THR A 187 -16.57 3.99 -0.56
N LEU A 188 -15.40 4.19 0.03
CA LEU A 188 -15.02 5.45 0.68
C LEU A 188 -14.57 6.48 -0.34
N THR A 189 -13.61 6.11 -1.19
CA THR A 189 -13.02 7.02 -2.18
C THR A 189 -12.39 6.23 -3.33
N GLN A 190 -12.12 6.91 -4.44
CA GLN A 190 -11.52 6.33 -5.64
C GLN A 190 -10.37 7.21 -6.13
N SER A 191 -9.33 6.59 -6.69
CA SER A 191 -8.22 7.30 -7.30
C SER A 191 -8.56 7.79 -8.71
N ASP A 192 -7.71 8.67 -9.22
CA ASP A 192 -7.60 8.89 -10.65
C ASP A 192 -7.18 7.61 -11.39
N THR A 193 -7.46 7.59 -12.70
CA THR A 193 -7.06 6.49 -13.58
C THR A 193 -5.65 6.75 -14.10
N VAL A 194 -4.78 5.75 -13.93
CA VAL A 194 -3.38 5.81 -14.35
C VAL A 194 -3.17 4.88 -15.55
N VAL A 195 -2.43 5.34 -16.54
CA VAL A 195 -2.04 4.53 -17.69
C VAL A 195 -0.71 3.83 -17.41
N VAL A 196 -0.70 2.51 -17.55
CA VAL A 196 0.54 1.73 -17.49
C VAL A 196 1.10 1.64 -18.90
N PRO A 197 2.27 2.22 -19.17
CA PRO A 197 2.92 2.09 -20.47
C PRO A 197 3.35 0.64 -20.68
N LEU A 198 3.56 0.26 -21.94
CA LEU A 198 4.22 -1.00 -22.24
C LEU A 198 5.63 -0.95 -21.66
N GLY A 199 5.95 -1.88 -20.77
CA GLY A 199 7.29 -2.10 -20.28
C GLY A 199 8.12 -2.59 -21.45
N ALA A 200 9.01 -1.75 -21.93
CA ALA A 200 9.93 -2.10 -22.99
C ALA A 200 11.31 -1.70 -22.50
N ARG A 201 12.26 -2.63 -22.55
CA ARG A 201 13.66 -2.23 -22.46
C ARG A 201 14.01 -1.46 -23.73
N ALA A 202 14.60 -0.28 -23.56
CA ALA A 202 15.28 0.38 -24.66
C ALA A 202 16.47 -0.49 -25.06
N ILE A 203 16.30 -1.32 -26.09
CA ILE A 203 17.41 -2.04 -26.71
C ILE A 203 18.20 -1.00 -27.49
N GLU A 204 19.48 -0.80 -27.17
CA GLU A 204 20.36 0.05 -27.96
C GLU A 204 20.36 -0.45 -29.42
N GLU A 205 20.17 0.45 -30.39
CA GLU A 205 20.36 0.12 -31.80
C GLU A 205 21.84 -0.26 -32.01
N GLY A 206 22.12 -1.56 -32.00
CA GLY A 206 23.48 -2.11 -32.05
C GLY A 206 23.77 -3.23 -31.06
N ALA A 207 22.75 -3.84 -30.42
CA ALA A 207 22.94 -4.97 -29.50
C ALA A 207 23.92 -6.02 -30.06
N ASP A 208 25.07 -6.15 -29.40
CA ASP A 208 26.13 -7.09 -29.73
C ASP A 208 25.59 -8.52 -29.56
N PRO A 209 25.74 -9.45 -30.52
CA PRO A 209 25.25 -10.84 -30.44
C PRO A 209 25.70 -11.62 -29.19
N THR A 210 26.72 -11.13 -28.49
CA THR A 210 27.16 -11.63 -27.18
C THR A 210 26.09 -11.48 -26.10
N SER A 211 25.29 -10.40 -26.14
CA SER A 211 24.27 -10.11 -25.14
C SER A 211 23.12 -11.12 -25.17
N ASP A 212 22.68 -11.51 -26.37
CA ASP A 212 21.64 -12.53 -26.56
C ASP A 212 22.11 -13.92 -26.09
N THR A 213 23.42 -14.19 -26.25
CA THR A 213 24.02 -15.43 -25.77
C THR A 213 24.07 -15.48 -24.24
N VAL A 214 24.40 -14.35 -23.59
CA VAL A 214 24.40 -14.25 -22.13
C VAL A 214 22.98 -14.34 -21.57
N LEU A 215 21.99 -13.70 -22.20
CA LEU A 215 20.58 -13.77 -21.81
C LEU A 215 20.02 -15.20 -21.90
N SER A 216 20.32 -15.91 -22.98
CA SER A 216 19.89 -17.32 -23.14
C SER A 216 20.57 -18.28 -22.16
N GLN A 217 21.80 -17.97 -21.71
CA GLN A 217 22.53 -18.79 -20.73
C GLN A 217 22.25 -18.42 -19.27
N SER A 218 21.63 -17.27 -19.01
CA SER A 218 21.34 -16.80 -17.65
C SER A 218 20.25 -17.60 -16.92
N GLY A 219 19.48 -18.44 -17.62
CA GLY A 219 18.33 -19.15 -17.02
C GLY A 219 17.14 -18.26 -16.66
N LEU A 220 17.23 -16.94 -16.90
CA LEU A 220 16.16 -15.97 -16.63
C LEU A 220 14.86 -16.30 -17.37
N LEU A 221 14.96 -16.81 -18.60
CA LEU A 221 13.83 -17.28 -19.40
C LEU A 221 13.09 -18.46 -18.75
N THR A 222 13.80 -19.27 -17.94
CA THR A 222 13.23 -20.43 -17.23
C THR A 222 12.55 -20.01 -15.93
N MET A 223 12.96 -18.90 -15.33
CA MET A 223 12.45 -18.44 -14.03
C MET A 223 11.13 -17.65 -14.13
N GLN A 224 10.49 -17.55 -15.30
CA GLN A 224 9.32 -16.69 -15.53
C GLN A 224 9.52 -15.28 -14.93
N VAL A 225 10.76 -14.79 -14.93
CA VAL A 225 11.00 -13.38 -14.62
C VAL A 225 10.48 -12.63 -15.82
N ASP A 226 9.42 -11.84 -15.63
CA ASP A 226 8.83 -11.06 -16.70
C ASP A 226 9.91 -10.15 -17.31
N THR A 227 10.38 -10.55 -18.49
CA THR A 227 11.26 -9.74 -19.32
C THR A 227 10.37 -9.13 -20.39
N TYR A 228 10.03 -7.86 -20.18
CA TYR A 228 9.02 -7.20 -20.98
C TYR A 228 9.54 -6.91 -22.39
N GLU A 229 8.92 -7.56 -23.39
CA GLU A 229 9.28 -7.45 -24.80
C GLU A 229 8.53 -6.28 -25.47
N GLY A 230 9.28 -5.34 -26.04
CA GLY A 230 8.73 -4.26 -26.85
C GLY A 230 9.81 -3.31 -27.35
N ARG A 231 9.74 -2.90 -28.62
CA ARG A 231 10.71 -1.96 -29.22
C ARG A 231 10.14 -0.55 -29.18
N VAL A 232 10.59 0.28 -28.24
CA VAL A 232 10.27 1.72 -28.25
C VAL A 232 11.45 2.48 -28.87
N PRO A 233 11.26 3.19 -30.00
CA PRO A 233 12.34 3.97 -30.60
C PRO A 233 12.77 5.10 -29.66
N GLN A 234 14.08 5.30 -29.49
CA GLN A 234 14.67 6.29 -28.58
C GLN A 234 14.45 7.75 -29.00
N ARG A 235 13.84 8.01 -30.16
CA ARG A 235 13.61 9.37 -30.65
C ARG A 235 12.17 9.78 -30.42
N ILE A 236 11.99 10.88 -29.68
CA ILE A 236 10.81 11.72 -29.81
C ILE A 236 10.74 12.09 -31.29
N LEU A 237 9.73 11.60 -32.03
CA LEU A 237 9.44 12.10 -33.36
C LEU A 237 9.22 13.61 -33.21
N SER A 238 10.18 14.39 -33.70
CA SER A 238 10.00 15.81 -33.94
C SER A 238 8.90 15.94 -34.99
N LEU A 239 7.64 16.00 -34.54
CA LEU A 239 6.50 16.39 -35.36
C LEU A 239 6.60 17.88 -35.68
N ILE A 240 7.65 18.28 -36.41
CA ILE A 240 7.76 19.57 -37.08
C ILE A 240 8.53 19.33 -38.39
N ASP A 241 7.75 19.15 -39.45
CA ASP A 241 7.98 19.48 -40.88
C ASP A 241 6.62 19.14 -41.53
N GLU A 242 5.90 20.00 -42.26
CA GLU A 242 6.15 21.26 -42.97
C GLU A 242 4.82 22.04 -43.02
#